data_AF-A0A974NWU2-F1
#
_entry.id   AF-A0A974NWU2-F1
#
_cell.length_a   1.000
_cell.length_b   1.000
_cell.length_c   1.000
_cell.angle_alpha   90.00
_cell.angle_beta   90.00
_cell.angle_gamma   90.00
#
_symmetry.space_group_name_H-M   'P 1'
#
loop_
_entity.id
_entity.type
_entity.pdbx_description
1 polymer ?
#
loop_
_entity_poly.entity_id
_entity_poly.type
_entity_poly.pdbx_seq_one_letter_code
_entity_poly.pdbx_strand_id
1 'polypeptide(L)'
;MTRLLLSLLLLLGSICPAYADDISASARSVVRVVTVAVVDDEVVGFGHGSGFAVAPNRIVTNAHVVDLAARYPDNVVIGIVPSEGSRSYQGKVIAIDTQRDLALIEFSGVRLPMLALYTGPVDEGSSVTALGYPGNVDMATARSAADYIRPLSPIRSEGVFSGRRTLSDVEVLLHTAGIARGNSGGPLLDPCGRVVGVNSALTRGEDGDTSFGFAIADTELASFLRNAKQTFAGVGTACTSIAEQLKLDSDADALAAADAQKAKLEATSLAATARDKAMVAARDRAQRARENFIAVSVGLLVLGMLAAGGAAMLELRGLRPWAFGVAAVGAIALVGALVVFVMRPAGEPVLPPVIPEPTTSAVSSTSAIGPMVCTVVPNRSRITVSSLEDVKLDWGTAGCMNRRTQYAENGSKWDRILVPAEEQTVSVLQFDPATRIYSVARYLLSAAQMEAVRKVRSQVSLKACSSDIAARANLSSQQAAIRATLPPLPNEKIVYSCKPAP
;
A
#
# COMPACT_ATOMS: atom_id res chain seq x y z
N MET A 1 -12.86 46.70 28.33
CA MET A 1 -13.23 45.45 27.62
C MET A 1 -12.39 45.21 26.35
N THR A 2 -11.12 45.64 26.32
CA THR A 2 -10.27 45.58 25.10
C THR A 2 -8.90 44.92 25.32
N ARG A 3 -8.66 44.34 26.51
CA ARG A 3 -7.41 43.63 26.83
C ARG A 3 -7.57 42.10 26.98
N LEU A 4 -8.80 41.57 26.92
CA LEU A 4 -9.05 40.13 27.00
C LEU A 4 -9.15 39.42 25.64
N LEU A 5 -9.19 40.17 24.54
CA LEU A 5 -9.34 39.61 23.18
C LEU A 5 -8.00 39.37 22.46
N LEU A 6 -6.88 39.90 22.97
CA LEU A 6 -5.55 39.67 22.38
C LEU A 6 -4.86 38.39 22.87
N SER A 7 -5.31 37.82 23.99
CA SER A 7 -4.70 36.62 24.60
C SER A 7 -5.23 35.32 24.01
N LEU A 8 -6.29 35.36 23.19
CA LEU A 8 -6.91 34.18 22.60
C LEU A 8 -6.37 33.83 21.20
N LEU A 9 -5.54 34.69 20.59
CA LEU A 9 -4.96 34.47 19.25
C LEU A 9 -3.55 33.86 19.26
N LEU A 10 -2.93 33.64 20.43
CA LEU A 10 -1.56 33.10 20.57
C LEU A 10 -1.49 31.65 21.05
N LEU A 11 -2.65 30.96 21.13
CA LEU A 11 -2.75 29.53 21.48
C LEU A 11 -3.05 28.63 20.27
N LEU A 12 -2.92 29.16 19.05
CA LEU A 12 -2.65 28.33 17.87
C LEU A 12 -1.18 27.90 17.93
N GLY A 13 -0.84 27.14 18.96
CA GLY A 13 0.40 26.37 18.96
C GLY A 13 0.36 25.51 17.71
N SER A 14 1.35 25.71 16.83
CA SER A 14 1.59 24.88 15.66
C SER A 14 1.47 23.42 16.08
N ILE A 15 0.35 22.79 15.73
CA ILE A 15 0.22 21.33 15.77
C ILE A 15 1.13 20.89 14.65
N CYS A 16 2.42 20.78 14.94
CA CYS A 16 3.36 20.16 14.04
C CYS A 16 2.84 18.73 13.89
N PRO A 17 2.42 18.30 12.68
CA PRO A 17 2.01 16.92 12.51
C PRO A 17 3.18 16.05 12.97
N ALA A 18 2.93 15.16 13.94
CA ALA A 18 3.94 14.26 14.42
C ALA A 18 4.46 13.44 13.23
N TYR A 19 5.69 13.73 12.79
CA TYR A 19 6.38 12.93 11.80
C TYR A 19 6.47 11.50 12.34
N ALA A 20 6.24 10.50 11.49
CA ALA A 20 6.62 9.14 11.83
C ALA A 20 8.16 9.11 11.92
N ASP A 21 8.71 9.10 13.13
CA ASP A 21 10.14 9.06 13.34
C ASP A 21 10.64 7.62 13.12
N ASP A 22 10.95 7.30 11.87
CA ASP A 22 11.45 5.98 11.46
C ASP A 22 12.76 5.62 12.15
N ILE A 23 13.57 6.62 12.53
CA ILE A 23 14.79 6.39 13.30
C ILE A 23 14.45 5.92 14.72
N SER A 24 13.49 6.56 15.39
CA SER A 24 12.98 6.07 16.69
C SER A 24 12.37 4.68 16.58
N ALA A 25 11.76 4.35 15.44
CA ALA A 25 11.31 2.98 15.19
C ALA A 25 12.46 1.98 15.06
N SER A 26 13.50 2.37 14.32
CA SER A 26 14.69 1.56 14.07
C SER A 26 15.53 1.37 15.32
N ALA A 27 15.57 2.37 16.21
CA ALA A 27 16.25 2.32 17.50
C ALA A 27 15.83 1.12 18.37
N ARG A 28 14.59 0.63 18.19
CA ARG A 28 14.09 -0.56 18.91
C ARG A 28 14.68 -1.89 18.45
N SER A 29 15.33 -1.88 17.28
CA SER A 29 16.04 -3.02 16.72
C SER A 29 17.52 -3.03 17.14
N VAL A 30 18.00 -1.94 17.75
CA VAL A 30 19.39 -1.76 18.18
C VAL A 30 19.54 -2.27 19.61
N VAL A 31 20.66 -2.93 19.87
CA VAL A 31 20.97 -3.54 21.17
C VAL A 31 22.37 -3.15 21.60
N ARG A 32 22.59 -3.07 22.92
CA ARG A 32 23.94 -3.04 23.47
C ARG A 32 24.43 -4.48 23.57
N VAL A 33 25.63 -4.72 23.03
CA VAL A 33 26.32 -6.00 23.14
C VAL A 33 27.37 -5.86 24.23
N VAL A 34 27.34 -6.73 25.23
CA VAL A 34 28.28 -6.72 26.35
C VAL A 34 29.02 -8.04 26.39
N THR A 35 30.33 -8.02 26.57
CA THR A 35 31.16 -9.20 26.80
C THR A 35 31.72 -9.15 28.22
N VAL A 36 31.47 -10.19 29.00
CA VAL A 36 31.95 -10.31 30.38
C VAL A 36 32.86 -11.52 30.47
N ALA A 37 34.13 -11.31 30.80
CA ALA A 37 35.08 -12.37 31.05
C ALA A 37 35.07 -12.73 32.53
N VAL A 38 34.88 -14.02 32.83
CA VAL A 38 34.80 -14.60 34.17
C VAL A 38 35.90 -15.65 34.32
N VAL A 39 36.69 -15.51 35.39
CA VAL A 39 37.71 -16.47 35.81
C VAL A 39 37.53 -16.67 37.31
N ASP A 40 37.44 -17.93 37.75
CA ASP A 40 37.22 -18.30 39.16
C ASP A 40 36.06 -17.54 39.83
N ASP A 41 34.93 -17.44 39.11
CA ASP A 41 33.71 -16.69 39.51
C ASP A 41 33.90 -15.17 39.71
N GLU A 42 35.05 -14.61 39.33
CA GLU A 42 35.31 -13.17 39.32
C GLU A 42 35.25 -12.55 37.92
N VAL A 43 34.67 -11.36 37.81
CA VAL A 43 34.66 -10.58 36.56
C VAL A 43 36.03 -9.93 36.36
N VAL A 44 36.81 -10.49 35.44
CA VAL A 44 38.19 -10.03 35.15
C VAL A 44 38.30 -9.20 33.88
N GLY A 45 37.23 -9.10 33.08
CA GLY A 45 37.21 -8.31 31.86
C GLY A 45 35.81 -7.90 31.44
N PHE A 46 35.69 -6.68 30.91
CA PHE A 46 34.43 -6.10 30.44
C PHE A 46 34.65 -5.37 29.11
N GLY A 47 33.80 -5.68 28.13
CA GLY A 47 33.75 -5.01 26.84
C GLY A 47 32.30 -4.71 26.47
N HIS A 48 32.09 -3.65 25.67
CA HIS A 48 30.78 -3.36 25.13
C HIS A 48 30.86 -2.75 23.74
N GLY A 49 29.78 -2.92 22.99
CA GLY A 49 29.54 -2.33 21.69
C GLY A 49 28.04 -2.28 21.40
N SER A 50 27.72 -2.06 20.15
CA SER A 50 26.35 -2.00 19.65
C SER A 50 26.10 -3.13 18.66
N GLY A 51 24.83 -3.46 18.44
CA GLY A 51 24.39 -4.41 17.42
C GLY A 51 22.99 -4.07 16.97
N PHE A 52 22.52 -4.70 15.91
CA PHE A 52 21.12 -4.55 15.48
C PHE A 52 20.55 -5.83 14.90
N ALA A 53 19.24 -6.01 15.06
CA ALA A 53 18.53 -7.20 14.62
C ALA A 53 18.38 -7.25 13.09
N VAL A 54 18.85 -8.35 12.51
CA VAL A 54 18.62 -8.74 11.11
C VAL A 54 17.57 -9.84 10.97
N ALA A 55 17.22 -10.48 12.10
CA ALA A 55 16.09 -11.38 12.26
C ALA A 55 15.57 -11.26 13.70
N PRO A 56 14.36 -11.78 14.00
CA PRO A 56 13.77 -11.63 15.34
C PRO A 56 14.64 -12.13 16.49
N ASN A 57 15.50 -13.12 16.26
CA ASN A 57 16.37 -13.74 17.26
C ASN A 57 17.87 -13.66 16.90
N ARG A 58 18.25 -12.80 15.95
CA ARG A 58 19.63 -12.67 15.49
C ARG A 58 20.03 -11.23 15.23
N ILE A 59 21.19 -10.85 15.75
CA ILE A 59 21.79 -9.52 15.55
C ILE A 59 23.11 -9.61 14.79
N VAL A 60 23.44 -8.53 14.10
CA VAL A 60 24.80 -8.27 13.62
C VAL A 60 25.49 -7.28 14.56
N THR A 61 26.78 -7.45 14.74
CA THR A 61 27.71 -6.52 15.40
C THR A 61 29.08 -6.60 14.71
N ASN A 62 30.07 -5.86 15.21
CA ASN A 62 31.45 -6.01 14.73
C ASN A 62 32.14 -7.25 15.32
N ALA A 63 33.08 -7.83 14.56
CA ALA A 63 33.85 -8.98 15.02
C ALA A 63 34.70 -8.63 16.25
N HIS A 64 35.32 -7.43 16.28
CA HIS A 64 36.13 -7.00 17.42
C HIS A 64 35.33 -6.83 18.72
N VAL A 65 34.03 -6.57 18.64
CA VAL A 65 33.15 -6.45 19.83
C VAL A 65 33.02 -7.81 20.54
N VAL A 66 33.12 -8.91 19.80
CA VAL A 66 32.99 -10.28 20.34
C VAL A 66 34.28 -11.10 20.29
N ASP A 67 35.43 -10.48 19.94
CA ASP A 67 36.71 -11.19 19.76
C ASP A 67 37.14 -11.94 21.03
N LEU A 68 36.94 -11.34 22.21
CA LEU A 68 37.19 -12.00 23.50
C LEU A 68 36.36 -13.28 23.66
N ALA A 69 35.08 -13.24 23.29
CA ALA A 69 34.18 -14.38 23.37
C ALA A 69 34.50 -15.47 22.34
N ALA A 70 35.03 -15.08 21.18
CA ALA A 70 35.49 -16.02 20.17
C ALA A 70 36.80 -16.73 20.60
N ARG A 71 37.69 -16.03 21.31
CA ARG A 71 38.98 -16.58 21.77
C ARG A 71 38.86 -17.43 23.04
N TYR A 72 37.96 -17.07 23.96
CA TYR A 72 37.81 -17.72 25.27
C TYR A 72 36.33 -18.12 25.53
N PRO A 73 35.78 -19.07 24.77
CA PRO A 73 34.35 -19.39 24.78
C PRO A 73 33.84 -19.94 26.12
N ASP A 74 34.72 -20.55 26.93
CA ASP A 74 34.36 -21.13 28.23
C ASP A 74 34.37 -20.10 29.36
N ASN A 75 34.97 -18.92 29.13
CA ASN A 75 35.20 -17.90 30.15
C ASN A 75 34.47 -16.60 29.85
N VAL A 76 33.96 -16.39 28.63
CA VAL A 76 33.38 -15.11 28.22
C VAL A 76 31.92 -15.28 27.81
N VAL A 77 31.05 -14.55 28.50
CA VAL A 77 29.62 -14.52 28.23
C VAL A 77 29.27 -13.29 27.40
N ILE A 78 28.48 -13.49 26.35
CA ILE A 78 27.88 -12.40 25.56
C ILE A 78 26.49 -12.10 26.11
N GLY A 79 26.28 -10.86 26.53
CA GLY A 79 24.99 -10.29 26.90
C GLY A 79 24.43 -9.40 25.80
N ILE A 80 23.20 -9.67 25.39
CA ILE A 80 22.40 -8.86 24.48
C ILE A 80 21.42 -8.06 25.32
N VAL A 81 21.55 -6.73 25.29
CA VAL A 81 20.72 -5.81 26.06
C VAL A 81 19.84 -5.03 25.07
N PRO A 82 18.55 -5.37 24.95
CA PRO A 82 17.66 -4.65 24.05
C PRO A 82 17.45 -3.20 24.49
N SER A 83 16.97 -2.36 23.58
CA SER A 83 16.65 -0.96 23.87
C SER A 83 15.41 -0.79 24.77
N GLU A 84 14.54 -1.80 24.81
CA GLU A 84 13.29 -1.82 25.56
C GLU A 84 13.16 -3.12 26.37
N GLY A 85 12.32 -3.10 27.41
CA GLY A 85 12.11 -4.23 28.31
C GLY A 85 12.91 -4.10 29.60
N SER A 86 13.19 -5.22 30.26
CA SER A 86 13.70 -5.22 31.64
C SER A 86 14.89 -6.15 31.89
N ARG A 87 15.34 -6.93 30.89
CA ARG A 87 16.37 -7.96 31.06
C ARG A 87 17.31 -8.00 29.86
N SER A 88 18.52 -8.50 30.11
CA SER A 88 19.48 -8.92 29.10
C SER A 88 19.33 -10.41 28.78
N TYR A 89 19.83 -10.83 27.62
CA TYR A 89 19.72 -12.19 27.10
C TYR A 89 21.10 -12.70 26.71
N GLN A 90 21.38 -13.97 26.98
CA GLN A 90 22.65 -14.56 26.55
C GLN A 90 22.68 -14.74 25.03
N GLY A 91 23.77 -14.29 24.41
CA GLY A 91 24.04 -14.46 22.99
C GLY A 91 25.07 -15.53 22.71
N LYS A 92 25.02 -16.11 21.50
CA LYS A 92 26.01 -17.04 20.96
C LYS A 92 26.46 -16.60 19.58
N VAL A 93 27.76 -16.51 19.36
CA VAL A 93 28.32 -16.24 18.01
C VAL A 93 28.05 -17.45 17.12
N ILE A 94 27.40 -17.24 15.98
CA ILE A 94 27.09 -18.28 15.00
C ILE A 94 27.83 -18.11 13.67
N ALA A 95 28.31 -16.89 13.38
CA ALA A 95 29.24 -16.62 12.29
C ALA A 95 30.12 -15.42 12.65
N ILE A 96 31.37 -15.44 12.20
CA ILE A 96 32.32 -14.34 12.40
C ILE A 96 33.21 -14.22 11.17
N ASP A 97 33.45 -12.97 10.77
CA ASP A 97 34.34 -12.60 9.68
C ASP A 97 35.24 -11.47 10.18
N THR A 98 36.45 -11.83 10.58
CA THR A 98 37.43 -10.88 11.13
C THR A 98 38.02 -9.98 10.06
N GLN A 99 37.99 -10.38 8.78
CA GLN A 99 38.47 -9.53 7.68
C GLN A 99 37.52 -8.36 7.47
N ARG A 100 36.21 -8.64 7.41
CA ARG A 100 35.15 -7.60 7.27
C ARG A 100 34.79 -6.92 8.58
N ASP A 101 35.31 -7.40 9.70
CA ASP A 101 34.93 -6.97 11.06
C ASP A 101 33.42 -7.11 11.32
N LEU A 102 32.84 -8.26 10.99
CA LEU A 102 31.41 -8.57 11.20
C LEU A 102 31.22 -9.87 11.98
N ALA A 103 30.21 -9.89 12.86
CA ALA A 103 29.78 -11.08 13.57
C ALA A 103 28.25 -11.18 13.62
N LEU A 104 27.74 -12.41 13.58
CA LEU A 104 26.33 -12.75 13.71
C LEU A 104 26.12 -13.49 15.03
N ILE A 105 25.21 -12.98 15.84
CA ILE A 105 24.90 -13.52 17.17
C ILE A 105 23.45 -13.96 17.21
N GLU A 106 23.22 -15.18 17.68
CA GLU A 106 21.90 -15.72 17.97
C GLU A 106 21.61 -15.63 19.47
N PHE A 107 20.36 -15.31 19.82
CA PHE A 107 19.89 -15.23 21.20
C PHE A 107 18.47 -15.81 21.30
N SER A 108 18.01 -16.05 22.53
CA SER A 108 16.65 -16.56 22.80
C SER A 108 16.01 -15.84 23.97
N GLY A 109 14.69 -15.99 24.14
CA GLY A 109 13.92 -15.39 25.22
C GLY A 109 13.23 -14.06 24.87
N VAL A 110 13.59 -13.41 23.77
CA VAL A 110 12.91 -12.23 23.23
C VAL A 110 12.95 -12.22 21.70
N ARG A 111 11.98 -11.53 21.09
CA ARG A 111 11.97 -11.24 19.65
C ARG A 111 12.13 -9.73 19.43
N LEU A 112 13.07 -9.35 18.58
CA LEU A 112 13.32 -7.96 18.23
C LEU A 112 12.68 -7.60 16.88
N PRO A 113 12.23 -6.35 16.68
CA PRO A 113 11.97 -5.85 15.33
C PRO A 113 13.28 -5.92 14.53
N MET A 114 13.20 -6.29 13.25
CA MET A 114 14.36 -6.39 12.37
C MET A 114 14.47 -5.14 11.49
N LEU A 115 15.70 -4.76 11.14
CA LEU A 115 15.97 -3.73 10.16
C LEU A 115 16.13 -4.31 8.75
N ALA A 116 15.71 -3.57 7.75
CA ALA A 116 16.05 -3.88 6.36
C ALA A 116 17.34 -3.18 5.94
N LEU A 117 18.07 -3.80 5.04
CA LEU A 117 19.19 -3.19 4.34
C LEU A 117 18.66 -2.36 3.19
N TYR A 118 19.21 -1.16 3.03
CA TYR A 118 19.02 -0.41 1.80
C TYR A 118 19.93 -1.00 0.72
N THR A 119 19.36 -1.26 -0.45
CA THR A 119 20.05 -1.91 -1.59
C THR A 119 20.10 -1.00 -2.83
N GLY A 120 19.62 0.23 -2.71
CA GLY A 120 19.72 1.26 -3.73
C GLY A 120 21.00 2.09 -3.59
N PRO A 121 21.21 3.06 -4.50
CA PRO A 121 22.36 3.95 -4.42
C PRO A 121 22.23 4.93 -3.24
N VAL A 122 23.34 5.16 -2.54
CA VAL A 122 23.48 6.20 -1.51
C VAL A 122 24.31 7.33 -2.08
N ASP A 123 23.70 8.51 -2.25
CA ASP A 123 24.35 9.66 -2.84
C ASP A 123 25.13 10.47 -1.78
N GLU A 124 26.32 10.98 -2.13
CA GLU A 124 27.07 11.88 -1.26
C GLU A 124 26.22 13.10 -0.84
N GLY A 125 26.32 13.50 0.42
CA GLY A 125 25.47 14.53 1.01
C GLY A 125 24.12 14.03 1.55
N SER A 126 23.76 12.77 1.30
CA SER A 126 22.56 12.17 1.90
C SER A 126 22.65 12.17 3.43
N SER A 127 21.54 12.52 4.09
CA SER A 127 21.46 12.44 5.55
C SER A 127 21.58 11.00 6.02
N VAL A 128 22.38 10.78 7.05
CA VAL A 128 22.56 9.49 7.70
C VAL A 128 22.49 9.64 9.21
N THR A 129 22.06 8.57 9.88
CA THR A 129 21.97 8.52 11.33
C THR A 129 22.67 7.29 11.86
N ALA A 130 23.66 7.50 12.73
CA ALA A 130 24.26 6.43 13.52
C ALA A 130 23.43 6.19 14.79
N LEU A 131 23.10 4.94 15.07
CA LEU A 131 22.49 4.51 16.32
C LEU A 131 23.44 3.58 17.07
N GLY A 132 23.61 3.80 18.37
CA GLY A 132 24.44 2.93 19.21
C GLY A 132 24.48 3.34 20.66
N TYR A 133 25.45 2.79 21.39
CA TYR A 133 25.68 3.03 22.82
C TYR A 133 27.11 3.56 23.01
N PRO A 134 27.31 4.89 22.87
CA PRO A 134 28.62 5.50 22.98
C PRO A 134 29.17 5.36 24.40
N GLY A 135 30.38 4.82 24.51
CA GLY A 135 31.08 4.60 25.78
C GLY A 135 31.38 5.90 26.52
N ASN A 136 31.51 7.05 25.85
CA ASN A 136 31.65 8.36 26.51
C ASN A 136 30.36 8.80 27.21
N VAL A 137 29.18 8.46 26.66
CA VAL A 137 27.89 8.70 27.32
C VAL A 137 27.74 7.76 28.50
N ASP A 138 28.10 6.48 28.32
CA ASP A 138 28.06 5.49 29.40
C ASP A 138 29.02 5.88 30.54
N MET A 139 30.26 6.31 30.26
CA MET A 139 31.19 6.81 31.29
C MET A 139 30.68 8.04 32.04
N ALA A 140 29.93 8.92 31.37
CA ALA A 140 29.39 10.12 32.00
C ALA A 140 28.13 9.85 32.84
N THR A 141 27.42 8.75 32.59
CA THR A 141 26.08 8.49 33.17
C THR A 141 25.99 7.24 34.04
N ALA A 142 26.81 6.23 33.76
CA ALA A 142 26.85 4.99 34.53
C ALA A 142 27.47 5.22 35.91
N ARG A 143 26.82 4.67 36.93
CA ARG A 143 27.25 4.70 38.33
C ARG A 143 27.71 3.33 38.82
N SER A 144 27.40 2.27 38.08
CA SER A 144 27.76 0.89 38.39
C SER A 144 27.83 0.02 37.13
N ALA A 145 28.46 -1.17 37.23
CA ALA A 145 28.48 -2.16 36.15
C ALA A 145 27.06 -2.62 35.74
N ALA A 146 26.08 -2.55 36.65
CA ALA A 146 24.69 -2.90 36.38
C ALA A 146 24.02 -1.97 35.36
N ASP A 147 24.54 -0.73 35.19
CA ASP A 147 23.96 0.24 34.25
C ASP A 147 24.19 -0.17 32.78
N TYR A 148 25.24 -0.96 32.51
CA TYR A 148 25.53 -1.45 31.16
C TYR A 148 24.59 -2.56 30.71
N ILE A 149 24.05 -3.33 31.65
CA ILE A 149 23.11 -4.43 31.37
C ILE A 149 21.64 -4.01 31.50
N ARG A 150 21.39 -2.71 31.75
CA ARG A 150 20.05 -2.14 31.78
C ARG A 150 19.61 -1.72 30.38
N PRO A 151 18.40 -2.15 29.93
CA PRO A 151 17.80 -1.65 28.70
C PRO A 151 17.68 -0.12 28.70
N LEU A 152 18.20 0.50 27.64
CA LEU A 152 18.19 1.94 27.39
C LEU A 152 18.03 2.18 25.90
N SER A 153 17.36 3.26 25.52
CA SER A 153 17.33 3.69 24.12
C SER A 153 18.74 4.02 23.63
N PRO A 154 19.12 3.64 22.39
CA PRO A 154 20.40 4.02 21.81
C PRO A 154 20.47 5.53 21.61
N ILE A 155 21.68 6.06 21.57
CA ILE A 155 21.95 7.45 21.23
C ILE A 155 21.89 7.63 19.71
N ARG A 156 21.24 8.72 19.30
CA ARG A 156 21.10 9.14 17.91
C ARG A 156 22.17 10.18 17.59
N SER A 157 22.94 9.93 16.53
CA SER A 157 23.93 10.86 16.01
C SER A 157 23.70 11.08 14.53
N GLU A 158 23.40 12.32 14.14
CA GLU A 158 23.09 12.69 12.77
C GLU A 158 24.33 13.22 12.04
N GLY A 159 24.39 12.98 10.74
CA GLY A 159 25.40 13.54 9.85
C GLY A 159 25.05 13.31 8.39
N VAL A 160 26.06 13.40 7.53
CA VAL A 160 25.91 13.18 6.09
C VAL A 160 26.87 12.12 5.60
N PHE A 161 26.42 11.31 4.63
CA PHE A 161 27.28 10.40 3.89
C PHE A 161 28.28 11.20 3.05
N SER A 162 29.56 10.87 3.16
CA SER A 162 30.69 11.63 2.60
C SER A 162 31.45 10.86 1.53
N GLY A 163 31.00 9.66 1.18
CA GLY A 163 31.58 8.85 0.11
C GLY A 163 32.05 7.47 0.58
N ARG A 164 32.49 6.67 -0.40
CA ARG A 164 32.85 5.26 -0.24
C ARG A 164 34.33 5.05 -0.49
N ARG A 165 34.99 4.23 0.30
CA ARG A 165 36.42 3.90 0.17
C ARG A 165 36.64 2.41 0.40
N THR A 166 37.74 1.88 -0.12
CA THR A 166 38.20 0.54 0.20
C THR A 166 39.34 0.64 1.20
N LEU A 167 39.19 -0.03 2.35
CA LEU A 167 40.22 -0.10 3.38
C LEU A 167 40.52 -1.57 3.65
N SER A 168 41.76 -2.00 3.38
CA SER A 168 42.19 -3.40 3.57
C SER A 168 41.25 -4.41 2.88
N ASP A 169 40.91 -4.15 1.62
CA ASP A 169 39.99 -4.96 0.79
C ASP A 169 38.53 -5.03 1.29
N VAL A 170 38.14 -4.16 2.23
CA VAL A 170 36.76 -4.02 2.71
C VAL A 170 36.20 -2.68 2.28
N GLU A 171 35.01 -2.68 1.69
CA GLU A 171 34.30 -1.46 1.36
C GLU A 171 33.73 -0.79 2.62
N VAL A 172 34.06 0.49 2.81
CA VAL A 172 33.63 1.31 3.93
C VAL A 172 32.97 2.60 3.45
N LEU A 173 32.01 3.08 4.24
CA LEU A 173 31.33 4.35 4.08
C LEU A 173 31.93 5.38 5.04
N LEU A 174 32.21 6.57 4.54
CA LEU A 174 32.61 7.72 5.34
C LEU A 174 31.38 8.57 5.62
N HIS A 175 31.24 9.07 6.84
CA HIS A 175 30.14 9.95 7.22
C HIS A 175 30.56 10.95 8.28
N THR A 176 29.77 12.00 8.51
CA THR A 176 30.04 13.00 9.55
C THR A 176 29.26 12.79 10.85
N ALA A 177 28.39 11.76 10.92
CA ALA A 177 27.68 11.44 12.16
C ALA A 177 28.68 11.12 13.27
N GLY A 178 28.58 11.83 14.40
CA GLY A 178 29.51 11.71 15.52
C GLY A 178 29.45 10.32 16.14
N ILE A 179 30.52 9.54 15.98
CA ILE A 179 30.65 8.21 16.58
C ILE A 179 31.79 8.15 17.59
N ALA A 180 31.62 7.34 18.63
CA ALA A 180 32.65 7.05 19.62
C ALA A 180 32.78 5.53 19.83
N ARG A 181 33.83 5.10 20.56
CA ARG A 181 33.90 3.72 21.07
C ARG A 181 32.58 3.35 21.73
N GLY A 182 32.06 2.15 21.46
CA GLY A 182 30.73 1.71 21.89
C GLY A 182 29.65 1.77 20.80
N ASN A 183 29.77 2.68 19.81
CA ASN A 183 28.90 2.67 18.62
C ASN A 183 29.25 1.55 17.62
N SER A 184 30.47 1.00 17.71
CA SER A 184 30.91 -0.13 16.88
C SER A 184 29.89 -1.26 16.90
N GLY A 185 29.45 -1.67 15.71
CA GLY A 185 28.48 -2.73 15.46
C GLY A 185 27.03 -2.24 15.36
N GLY A 186 26.77 -0.98 15.74
CA GLY A 186 25.47 -0.34 15.55
C GLY A 186 25.23 0.05 14.08
N PRO A 187 23.97 0.27 13.67
CA PRO A 187 23.67 0.56 12.28
C PRO A 187 23.92 2.05 11.93
N LEU A 188 24.39 2.27 10.71
CA LEU A 188 24.25 3.54 10.00
C LEU A 188 22.98 3.48 9.15
N LEU A 189 22.07 4.41 9.35
CA LEU A 189 20.73 4.40 8.77
C LEU A 189 20.54 5.55 7.79
N ASP A 190 19.77 5.30 6.73
CA ASP A 190 19.17 6.36 5.93
C ASP A 190 17.96 6.99 6.66
N PRO A 191 17.35 8.07 6.11
CA PRO A 191 16.20 8.73 6.75
C PRO A 191 14.94 7.86 6.90
N CYS A 192 14.89 6.72 6.20
CA CYS A 192 13.81 5.75 6.27
C CYS A 192 14.06 4.64 7.30
N GLY A 193 15.17 4.71 8.06
CA GLY A 193 15.52 3.72 9.06
C GLY A 193 16.12 2.43 8.48
N ARG A 194 16.61 2.48 7.23
CA ARG A 194 17.19 1.32 6.54
C ARG A 194 18.71 1.35 6.68
N VAL A 195 19.30 0.18 6.86
CA VAL A 195 20.74 0.03 7.09
C VAL A 195 21.50 0.29 5.80
N VAL A 196 22.36 1.31 5.81
CA VAL A 196 23.34 1.59 4.76
C VAL A 196 24.74 1.12 5.15
N GLY A 197 25.01 0.85 6.43
CA GLY A 197 26.27 0.27 6.89
C GLY A 197 26.28 -0.09 8.36
N VAL A 198 27.39 -0.67 8.82
CA VAL A 198 27.63 -1.03 10.23
C VAL A 198 28.74 -0.14 10.78
N ASN A 199 28.40 0.76 11.71
CA ASN A 199 29.36 1.69 12.30
C ASN A 199 30.55 0.93 12.88
N SER A 200 31.76 1.40 12.60
CA SER A 200 32.98 0.87 13.21
C SER A 200 33.86 2.05 13.60
N ALA A 201 34.20 2.13 14.89
CA ALA A 201 35.12 3.15 15.39
C ALA A 201 36.58 2.80 15.01
N LEU A 202 36.86 2.67 13.72
CA LEU A 202 38.21 2.49 13.17
C LEU A 202 38.92 3.85 13.11
N THR A 203 39.36 4.36 14.26
CA THR A 203 40.29 5.49 14.29
C THR A 203 41.72 4.94 14.23
N ARG A 204 42.25 4.71 13.03
CA ARG A 204 43.71 4.56 12.83
C ARG A 204 44.35 5.94 12.79
N GLY A 205 44.31 6.60 13.93
CA GLY A 205 44.87 7.93 14.17
C GLY A 205 44.95 8.12 15.66
N GLU A 206 46.02 7.63 16.27
CA GLU A 206 46.53 8.28 17.48
C GLU A 206 46.88 9.72 17.04
N ASP A 207 46.27 10.71 17.70
CA ASP A 207 46.42 12.15 17.47
C ASP A 207 45.66 12.76 16.26
N GLY A 208 44.41 13.19 16.51
CA GLY A 208 43.74 14.21 15.68
C GLY A 208 42.21 14.18 15.73
N ASP A 209 41.58 15.36 15.77
CA ASP A 209 40.14 15.58 15.52
C ASP A 209 39.77 14.99 14.13
N THR A 210 39.44 13.71 14.05
CA THR A 210 38.96 13.14 12.78
C THR A 210 37.51 13.56 12.55
N SER A 211 37.27 14.40 11.55
CA SER A 211 35.93 14.91 11.20
C SER A 211 34.98 13.86 10.57
N PHE A 212 35.42 12.60 10.43
CA PHE A 212 34.67 11.53 9.78
C PHE A 212 34.61 10.26 10.62
N GLY A 213 33.43 9.64 10.65
CA GLY A 213 33.20 8.28 11.09
C GLY A 213 33.22 7.28 9.92
N PHE A 214 33.42 6.01 10.25
CA PHE A 214 33.47 4.90 9.30
C PHE A 214 32.37 3.89 9.60
N ALA A 215 31.79 3.32 8.54
CA ALA A 215 30.89 2.19 8.62
C ALA A 215 31.25 1.15 7.56
N ILE A 216 31.19 -0.14 7.89
CA ILE A 216 31.31 -1.23 6.92
C ILE A 216 30.10 -1.16 6.00
N ALA A 217 30.31 -1.19 4.69
CA ALA A 217 29.25 -0.96 3.71
C ALA A 217 28.15 -2.05 3.74
N ASP A 218 26.95 -1.66 3.34
CA ASP A 218 25.79 -2.53 3.12
C ASP A 218 26.09 -3.75 2.24
N THR A 219 26.94 -3.57 1.22
CA THR A 219 27.40 -4.60 0.29
C THR A 219 28.19 -5.70 0.99
N GLU A 220 29.11 -5.32 1.88
CA GLU A 220 29.92 -6.23 2.71
C GLU A 220 29.04 -6.96 3.72
N LEU A 221 28.13 -6.24 4.37
CA LEU A 221 27.14 -6.81 5.28
C LEU A 221 26.27 -7.85 4.56
N ALA A 222 25.73 -7.51 3.38
CA ALA A 222 24.90 -8.41 2.59
C ALA A 222 25.70 -9.65 2.14
N SER A 223 26.97 -9.49 1.80
CA SER A 223 27.88 -10.60 1.46
C SER A 223 28.08 -11.52 2.65
N PHE A 224 28.40 -10.97 3.82
CA PHE A 224 28.55 -11.70 5.07
C PHE A 224 27.28 -12.49 5.43
N LEU A 225 26.10 -11.85 5.38
CA LEU A 225 24.83 -12.50 5.69
C LEU A 225 24.50 -13.64 4.73
N ARG A 226 24.76 -13.48 3.42
CA ARG A 226 24.61 -14.57 2.44
C ARG A 226 25.55 -15.74 2.74
N ASN A 227 26.80 -15.48 3.06
CA ASN A 227 27.79 -16.50 3.41
C ASN A 227 27.38 -17.26 4.69
N ALA A 228 26.82 -16.54 5.67
CA ALA A 228 26.28 -17.10 6.90
C ALA A 228 24.90 -17.80 6.72
N LYS A 229 24.36 -17.84 5.49
CA LYS A 229 23.01 -18.37 5.17
C LYS A 229 21.90 -17.69 5.98
N GLN A 230 22.10 -16.42 6.34
CA GLN A 230 21.13 -15.60 7.05
C GLN A 230 20.29 -14.81 6.04
N THR A 231 18.97 -15.03 6.05
CA THR A 231 18.03 -14.23 5.28
C THR A 231 17.93 -12.82 5.87
N PHE A 232 17.81 -11.81 5.02
CA PHE A 232 17.61 -10.42 5.43
C PHE A 232 16.63 -9.72 4.50
N ALA A 233 15.96 -8.68 5.00
CA ALA A 233 15.11 -7.82 4.17
C ALA A 233 15.98 -6.80 3.42
N GLY A 234 15.80 -6.70 2.10
CA GLY A 234 16.45 -5.71 1.25
C GLY A 234 15.42 -4.80 0.60
N VAL A 235 15.64 -3.48 0.68
CA VAL A 235 14.74 -2.47 0.10
C VAL A 235 15.54 -1.57 -0.82
N GLY A 236 15.16 -1.49 -2.10
CA GLY A 236 15.87 -0.68 -3.12
C GLY A 236 15.14 0.61 -3.54
N THR A 237 13.91 0.85 -3.06
CA THR A 237 13.14 2.04 -3.42
C THR A 237 13.73 3.29 -2.78
N ALA A 238 13.63 4.45 -3.41
CA ALA A 238 14.10 5.70 -2.81
C ALA A 238 13.39 6.01 -1.47
N CYS A 239 14.09 6.68 -0.56
CA CYS A 239 13.48 7.14 0.68
C CYS A 239 12.67 8.42 0.42
N THR A 240 11.37 8.37 0.69
CA THR A 240 10.47 9.54 0.61
C THR A 240 9.83 9.83 1.96
N SER A 241 9.31 11.03 2.15
CA SER A 241 8.48 11.34 3.32
C SER A 241 7.18 10.54 3.27
N ILE A 242 6.76 9.93 4.39
CA ILE A 242 5.45 9.24 4.42
C ILE A 242 4.28 10.19 4.18
N ALA A 243 4.36 11.43 4.69
CA ALA A 243 3.30 12.42 4.49
C ALA A 243 3.19 12.80 3.01
N GLU A 244 4.33 12.97 2.33
CA GLU A 244 4.39 13.22 0.90
C GLU A 244 3.86 12.02 0.11
N GLN A 245 4.28 10.80 0.44
CA GLN A 245 3.80 9.59 -0.23
C GLN A 245 2.29 9.41 -0.06
N LEU A 246 1.75 9.68 1.13
CA LEU A 246 0.31 9.61 1.39
C LEU A 246 -0.46 10.63 0.55
N LYS A 247 0.09 11.84 0.41
CA LYS A 247 -0.49 12.89 -0.43
C LYS A 247 -0.47 12.50 -1.90
N LEU A 248 0.69 12.07 -2.43
CA LEU A 248 0.83 11.61 -3.81
C LEU A 248 -0.13 10.46 -4.13
N ASP A 249 -0.28 9.52 -3.21
CA ASP A 249 -1.22 8.41 -3.35
C ASP A 249 -2.69 8.86 -3.37
N SER A 250 -3.05 9.80 -2.48
CA SER A 250 -4.40 10.38 -2.44
C SER A 250 -4.71 11.20 -3.69
N ASP A 251 -3.74 11.97 -4.18
CA ASP A 251 -3.87 12.78 -5.38
C ASP A 251 -4.02 11.88 -6.63
N ALA A 252 -3.30 10.76 -6.67
CA ALA A 252 -3.46 9.75 -7.72
C ALA A 252 -4.85 9.10 -7.71
N ASP A 253 -5.38 8.77 -6.53
CA ASP A 253 -6.76 8.26 -6.38
C ASP A 253 -7.80 9.32 -6.82
N ALA A 254 -7.61 10.58 -6.43
CA ALA A 254 -8.51 11.68 -6.80
C ALA A 254 -8.52 11.93 -8.30
N LEU A 255 -7.36 11.89 -8.95
CA LEU A 255 -7.24 12.02 -10.40
C LEU A 255 -7.94 10.87 -11.12
N ALA A 256 -7.69 9.62 -10.69
CA ALA A 256 -8.33 8.44 -11.27
C ALA A 256 -9.87 8.48 -11.13
N ALA A 257 -10.37 8.97 -9.99
CA ALA A 257 -11.80 9.15 -9.78
C ALA A 257 -12.40 10.23 -10.69
N ALA A 258 -11.70 11.37 -10.87
CA ALA A 258 -12.12 12.44 -11.77
C ALA A 258 -12.16 11.98 -13.23
N ASP A 259 -11.15 11.23 -13.68
CA ASP A 259 -11.08 10.67 -15.03
C ASP A 259 -12.21 9.65 -15.27
N ALA A 260 -12.48 8.78 -14.29
CA ALA A 260 -13.59 7.82 -14.37
C ALA A 260 -14.96 8.53 -14.45
N GLN A 261 -15.14 9.61 -13.68
CA GLN A 261 -16.36 10.42 -13.73
C GLN A 261 -16.52 11.12 -15.08
N LYS A 262 -15.44 11.68 -15.64
CA LYS A 262 -15.44 12.29 -16.97
C LYS A 262 -15.79 11.26 -18.05
N ALA A 263 -15.17 10.10 -18.04
CA ALA A 263 -15.46 9.02 -18.98
C ALA A 263 -16.94 8.57 -18.90
N LYS A 264 -17.51 8.49 -17.68
CA LYS A 264 -18.93 8.19 -17.50
C LYS A 264 -19.83 9.27 -18.12
N LEU A 265 -19.54 10.55 -17.87
CA LEU A 265 -20.30 11.66 -18.45
C LEU A 265 -20.21 11.69 -19.98
N GLU A 266 -19.04 11.42 -20.54
CA GLU A 266 -18.83 11.30 -21.99
C GLU A 266 -19.62 10.10 -22.57
N ALA A 267 -19.59 8.94 -21.91
CA ALA A 267 -20.38 7.77 -22.32
C ALA A 267 -21.89 8.05 -22.27
N THR A 268 -22.37 8.70 -21.21
CA THR A 268 -23.79 9.07 -21.08
C THR A 268 -24.19 10.11 -22.13
N SER A 269 -23.34 11.08 -22.46
CA SER A 269 -23.64 12.09 -23.49
C SER A 269 -23.63 11.50 -24.91
N LEU A 270 -22.72 10.56 -25.19
CA LEU A 270 -22.69 9.79 -26.43
C LEU A 270 -23.94 8.91 -26.56
N ALA A 271 -24.35 8.23 -25.48
CA ALA A 271 -25.57 7.41 -25.46
C ALA A 271 -26.84 8.25 -25.68
N ALA A 272 -26.93 9.43 -25.05
CA ALA A 272 -28.03 10.37 -25.27
C ALA A 272 -28.08 10.85 -26.74
N THR A 273 -26.94 11.24 -27.30
CA THR A 273 -26.84 11.68 -28.71
C THR A 273 -27.21 10.55 -29.68
N ALA A 274 -26.78 9.32 -29.40
CA ALA A 274 -27.14 8.15 -30.20
C ALA A 274 -28.65 7.88 -30.16
N ARG A 275 -29.28 8.07 -28.98
CA ARG A 275 -30.73 7.97 -28.82
C ARG A 275 -31.48 9.02 -29.63
N ASP A 276 -31.04 10.27 -29.61
CA ASP A 276 -31.67 11.34 -30.39
C ASP A 276 -31.57 11.09 -31.89
N LYS A 277 -30.41 10.64 -32.38
CA LYS A 277 -30.23 10.22 -33.78
C LYS A 277 -31.13 9.05 -34.14
N ALA A 278 -31.29 8.07 -33.25
CA ALA A 278 -32.19 6.94 -33.47
C ALA A 278 -33.67 7.39 -33.53
N MET A 279 -34.08 8.33 -32.68
CA MET A 279 -35.42 8.93 -32.70
C MET A 279 -35.70 9.66 -34.03
N VAL A 280 -34.76 10.48 -34.50
CA VAL A 280 -34.87 11.19 -35.78
C VAL A 280 -34.97 10.21 -36.94
N ALA A 281 -34.08 9.19 -36.99
CA ALA A 281 -34.11 8.17 -38.04
C ALA A 281 -35.41 7.34 -38.01
N ALA A 282 -35.96 7.04 -36.83
CA ALA A 282 -37.22 6.34 -36.69
C ALA A 282 -38.40 7.17 -37.20
N ARG A 283 -38.46 8.47 -36.87
CA ARG A 283 -39.47 9.40 -37.39
C ARG A 283 -39.41 9.53 -38.91
N ASP A 284 -38.22 9.64 -39.46
CA ASP A 284 -37.97 9.75 -40.90
C ASP A 284 -38.39 8.46 -41.65
N ARG A 285 -38.08 7.27 -41.11
CA ARG A 285 -38.60 5.99 -41.64
C ARG A 285 -40.11 5.89 -41.57
N ALA A 286 -40.73 6.32 -40.47
CA ALA A 286 -42.19 6.31 -40.32
C ALA A 286 -42.86 7.29 -41.31
N GLN A 287 -42.26 8.45 -41.55
CA GLN A 287 -42.74 9.42 -42.54
C GLN A 287 -42.63 8.87 -43.96
N ARG A 288 -41.47 8.32 -44.36
CA ARG A 288 -41.31 7.67 -45.66
C ARG A 288 -42.28 6.52 -45.87
N ALA A 289 -42.53 5.70 -44.84
CA ALA A 289 -43.55 4.67 -44.91
C ALA A 289 -44.93 5.27 -45.20
N ARG A 290 -45.34 6.30 -44.45
CA ARG A 290 -46.60 7.02 -44.70
C ARG A 290 -46.69 7.57 -46.13
N GLU A 291 -45.64 8.22 -46.60
CA GLU A 291 -45.55 8.77 -47.97
C GLU A 291 -45.67 7.67 -49.03
N ASN A 292 -45.01 6.53 -48.85
CA ASN A 292 -45.12 5.37 -49.74
C ASN A 292 -46.55 4.81 -49.80
N PHE A 293 -47.22 4.65 -48.65
CA PHE A 293 -48.63 4.21 -48.61
C PHE A 293 -49.54 5.22 -49.34
N ILE A 294 -49.33 6.53 -49.13
CA ILE A 294 -50.08 7.57 -49.85
C ILE A 294 -49.80 7.48 -51.35
N ALA A 295 -48.55 7.39 -51.77
CA ALA A 295 -48.17 7.31 -53.18
C ALA A 295 -48.79 6.09 -53.88
N VAL A 296 -48.76 4.91 -53.24
CA VAL A 296 -49.41 3.69 -53.75
C VAL A 296 -50.92 3.88 -53.83
N SER A 297 -51.56 4.47 -52.80
CA SER A 297 -53.00 4.75 -52.83
C SER A 297 -53.41 5.71 -53.95
N VAL A 298 -52.64 6.78 -54.17
CA VAL A 298 -52.88 7.75 -55.26
C VAL A 298 -52.65 7.09 -56.61
N GLY A 299 -51.61 6.28 -56.77
CA GLY A 299 -51.35 5.51 -57.98
C GLY A 299 -52.50 4.56 -58.34
N LEU A 300 -52.99 3.79 -57.37
CA LEU A 300 -54.14 2.90 -57.54
C LEU A 300 -55.43 3.67 -57.87
N LEU A 301 -55.63 4.84 -57.24
CA LEU A 301 -56.78 5.71 -57.51
C LEU A 301 -56.78 6.22 -58.96
N VAL A 302 -55.64 6.72 -59.43
CA VAL A 302 -55.45 7.18 -60.83
C VAL A 302 -55.68 6.04 -61.81
N LEU A 303 -55.12 4.85 -61.53
CA LEU A 303 -55.27 3.68 -62.37
C LEU A 303 -56.73 3.20 -62.43
N GLY A 304 -57.44 3.25 -61.31
CA GLY A 304 -58.88 3.01 -61.22
C GLY A 304 -59.71 3.98 -62.06
N MET A 305 -59.40 5.28 -61.99
CA MET A 305 -60.08 6.32 -62.80
C MET A 305 -59.82 6.15 -64.30
N LEU A 306 -58.58 5.86 -64.69
CA LEU A 306 -58.22 5.60 -66.09
C LEU A 306 -58.91 4.35 -66.63
N ALA A 307 -58.98 3.28 -65.84
CA ALA A 307 -59.69 2.05 -66.19
C ALA A 307 -61.21 2.31 -66.36
N ALA A 308 -61.82 3.09 -65.46
CA ALA A 308 -63.23 3.47 -65.61
C ALA A 308 -63.50 4.26 -66.90
N GLY A 309 -62.65 5.25 -67.21
CA GLY A 309 -62.72 6.00 -68.48
C GLY A 309 -62.50 5.11 -69.71
N GLY A 310 -61.54 4.18 -69.65
CA GLY A 310 -61.27 3.21 -70.70
C GLY A 310 -62.41 2.22 -70.93
N ALA A 311 -63.03 1.73 -69.85
CA ALA A 311 -64.21 0.86 -69.91
C ALA A 311 -65.39 1.57 -70.58
N ALA A 312 -65.67 2.82 -70.20
CA ALA A 312 -66.70 3.64 -70.84
C ALA A 312 -66.43 3.84 -72.34
N MET A 313 -65.16 4.05 -72.73
CA MET A 313 -64.76 4.18 -74.13
C MET A 313 -64.94 2.86 -74.92
N LEU A 314 -64.59 1.71 -74.34
CA LEU A 314 -64.76 0.39 -74.96
C LEU A 314 -66.23 0.02 -75.13
N GLU A 315 -67.07 0.40 -74.17
CA GLU A 315 -68.52 0.22 -74.24
C GLU A 315 -69.13 1.05 -75.38
N LEU A 316 -68.69 2.29 -75.56
CA LEU A 316 -69.06 3.12 -76.72
C LEU A 316 -68.63 2.52 -78.08
N ARG A 317 -67.61 1.64 -78.09
CA ARG A 317 -67.14 0.94 -79.30
C ARG A 317 -67.77 -0.45 -79.51
N GLY A 318 -68.72 -0.87 -78.67
CA GLY A 318 -69.40 -2.16 -78.79
C GLY A 318 -68.60 -3.39 -78.32
N LEU A 319 -67.41 -3.19 -77.72
CA LEU A 319 -66.51 -4.25 -77.23
C LEU A 319 -66.86 -4.66 -75.78
N ARG A 320 -68.12 -5.01 -75.52
CA ARG A 320 -68.68 -5.28 -74.18
C ARG A 320 -67.89 -6.25 -73.27
N PRO A 321 -67.42 -7.43 -73.72
CA PRO A 321 -66.72 -8.35 -72.83
C PRO A 321 -65.39 -7.79 -72.31
N TRP A 322 -64.70 -6.97 -73.12
CA TRP A 322 -63.48 -6.28 -72.70
C TRP A 322 -63.78 -5.10 -71.77
N ALA A 323 -64.86 -4.35 -72.02
CA ALA A 323 -65.29 -3.25 -71.15
C ALA A 323 -65.56 -3.72 -69.71
N PHE A 324 -66.23 -4.87 -69.54
CA PHE A 324 -66.51 -5.43 -68.22
C PHE A 324 -65.22 -5.84 -67.48
N GLY A 325 -64.26 -6.46 -68.18
CA GLY A 325 -62.97 -6.82 -67.61
C GLY A 325 -62.18 -5.59 -67.13
N VAL A 326 -62.15 -4.52 -67.92
CA VAL A 326 -61.47 -3.26 -67.56
C VAL A 326 -62.19 -2.57 -66.39
N ALA A 327 -63.52 -2.55 -66.37
CA ALA A 327 -64.31 -1.99 -65.27
C ALA A 327 -64.07 -2.74 -63.95
N ALA A 328 -63.99 -4.08 -64.00
CA ALA A 328 -63.71 -4.91 -62.83
C ALA A 328 -62.29 -4.63 -62.28
N VAL A 329 -61.28 -4.52 -63.14
CA VAL A 329 -59.92 -4.13 -62.75
C VAL A 329 -59.90 -2.73 -62.12
N GLY A 330 -60.66 -1.78 -62.71
CA GLY A 330 -60.79 -0.43 -62.17
C GLY A 330 -61.43 -0.39 -60.77
N ALA A 331 -62.49 -1.17 -60.55
CA ALA A 331 -63.13 -1.29 -59.24
C ALA A 331 -62.20 -1.92 -58.19
N ILE A 332 -61.45 -2.96 -58.55
CA ILE A 332 -60.44 -3.58 -57.68
C ILE A 332 -59.35 -2.56 -57.31
N ALA A 333 -58.88 -1.77 -58.28
CA ALA A 333 -57.88 -0.72 -58.03
C ALA A 333 -58.39 0.36 -57.07
N LEU A 334 -59.66 0.80 -57.22
CA LEU A 334 -60.27 1.79 -56.31
C LEU A 334 -60.45 1.25 -54.89
N VAL A 335 -60.91 0.00 -54.72
CA VAL A 335 -61.00 -0.64 -53.41
C VAL A 335 -59.61 -0.81 -52.80
N GLY A 336 -58.62 -1.23 -53.60
CA GLY A 336 -57.22 -1.31 -53.19
C GLY A 336 -56.66 0.03 -52.71
N ALA A 337 -56.97 1.13 -53.41
CA ALA A 337 -56.57 2.48 -53.02
C ALA A 337 -57.10 2.85 -51.63
N LEU A 338 -58.37 2.56 -51.35
CA LEU A 338 -58.99 2.83 -50.04
C LEU A 338 -58.35 1.98 -48.93
N VAL A 339 -58.12 0.68 -49.18
CA VAL A 339 -57.50 -0.23 -48.21
C VAL A 339 -56.09 0.22 -47.86
N VAL A 340 -55.26 0.53 -48.87
CA VAL A 340 -53.88 1.03 -48.67
C VAL A 340 -53.89 2.35 -47.90
N PHE A 341 -54.83 3.26 -48.19
CA PHE A 341 -54.95 4.53 -47.50
C PHE A 341 -55.31 4.37 -46.01
N VAL A 342 -56.26 3.48 -45.70
CA VAL A 342 -56.69 3.20 -44.31
C VAL A 342 -55.61 2.46 -43.52
N MET A 343 -54.86 1.58 -44.18
CA MET A 343 -53.73 0.85 -43.56
C MET A 343 -52.48 1.71 -43.36
N ARG A 344 -52.48 2.99 -43.74
CA ARG A 344 -51.34 3.90 -43.55
C ARG A 344 -50.98 4.00 -42.06
N PRO A 345 -49.71 3.79 -41.67
CA PRO A 345 -49.32 3.84 -40.26
C PRO A 345 -49.57 5.21 -39.63
N ALA A 346 -50.36 5.26 -38.55
CA ALA A 346 -50.67 6.46 -37.77
C ALA A 346 -50.04 6.36 -36.37
N GLY A 347 -49.30 7.38 -35.94
CA GLY A 347 -48.62 7.41 -34.62
C GLY A 347 -47.16 7.88 -34.65
N GLU A 348 -46.60 8.18 -33.47
CA GLU A 348 -45.16 8.35 -33.26
C GLU A 348 -44.47 6.98 -33.17
N PRO A 349 -43.27 6.79 -33.73
CA PRO A 349 -42.54 5.54 -33.62
C PRO A 349 -42.12 5.30 -32.16
N VAL A 350 -42.52 4.14 -31.62
CA VAL A 350 -42.12 3.69 -30.28
C VAL A 350 -40.81 2.91 -30.41
N LEU A 351 -39.76 3.37 -29.73
CA LEU A 351 -38.51 2.61 -29.60
C LEU A 351 -38.67 1.51 -28.54
N PRO A 352 -37.89 0.42 -28.63
CA PRO A 352 -37.74 -0.51 -27.52
C PRO A 352 -37.29 0.26 -26.27
N PRO A 353 -37.68 -0.21 -25.06
CA PRO A 353 -37.21 0.38 -23.82
C PRO A 353 -35.69 0.42 -23.86
N VAL A 354 -35.14 1.49 -23.29
CA VAL A 354 -33.71 1.61 -22.99
C VAL A 354 -33.30 0.25 -22.45
N ILE A 355 -32.41 -0.48 -23.15
CA ILE A 355 -31.64 -1.53 -22.47
C ILE A 355 -31.09 -0.75 -21.29
N PRO A 356 -31.49 -1.07 -20.04
CA PRO A 356 -30.94 -0.38 -18.88
C PRO A 356 -29.45 -0.33 -19.15
N GLU A 357 -28.80 0.82 -18.91
CA GLU A 357 -27.34 0.81 -18.75
C GLU A 357 -27.02 -0.54 -18.13
N PRO A 358 -26.16 -1.40 -18.71
CA PRO A 358 -25.73 -2.56 -17.96
C PRO A 358 -25.37 -1.91 -16.66
N THR A 359 -26.15 -2.23 -15.64
CA THR A 359 -25.83 -1.80 -14.32
C THR A 359 -24.47 -2.48 -14.28
N THR A 360 -23.40 -1.70 -14.44
CA THR A 360 -22.40 -1.64 -13.42
C THR A 360 -23.25 -1.48 -12.18
N SER A 361 -23.81 -2.61 -11.73
CA SER A 361 -24.01 -2.97 -10.36
C SER A 361 -22.66 -2.50 -9.87
N ALA A 362 -22.66 -1.27 -9.34
CA ALA A 362 -21.62 -0.84 -8.44
C ALA A 362 -21.51 -2.06 -7.58
N VAL A 363 -20.44 -2.84 -7.79
CA VAL A 363 -20.23 -4.15 -7.19
C VAL A 363 -20.67 -3.89 -5.78
N SER A 364 -21.85 -4.42 -5.40
CA SER A 364 -22.42 -4.01 -4.13
C SER A 364 -21.30 -4.32 -3.15
N SER A 365 -20.95 -3.39 -2.26
CA SER A 365 -19.72 -3.52 -1.46
C SER A 365 -19.60 -4.90 -0.78
N THR A 366 -20.73 -5.59 -0.64
CA THR A 366 -20.99 -6.94 -0.16
C THR A 366 -20.93 -8.12 -1.16
N SER A 367 -20.76 -7.91 -2.45
CA SER A 367 -20.69 -8.98 -3.46
C SER A 367 -19.30 -9.60 -3.57
N ALA A 368 -19.24 -10.91 -3.85
CA ALA A 368 -17.98 -11.61 -4.03
C ALA A 368 -17.30 -11.19 -5.34
N ILE A 369 -15.99 -11.00 -5.30
CA ILE A 369 -15.16 -10.74 -6.48
C ILE A 369 -14.39 -12.02 -6.87
N GLY A 370 -13.98 -12.82 -5.89
CA GLY A 370 -13.24 -14.07 -6.09
C GLY A 370 -11.72 -13.92 -5.99
N PRO A 371 -10.96 -14.90 -6.51
CA PRO A 371 -9.51 -14.98 -6.36
C PRO A 371 -8.79 -13.94 -7.23
N MET A 372 -7.79 -13.29 -6.64
CA MET A 372 -6.98 -12.23 -7.22
C MET A 372 -5.51 -12.38 -6.82
N VAL A 373 -4.64 -11.88 -7.69
CA VAL A 373 -3.22 -11.65 -7.40
C VAL A 373 -2.98 -10.15 -7.40
N CYS A 374 -2.48 -9.64 -6.29
CA CYS A 374 -2.21 -8.24 -6.06
C CYS A 374 -0.71 -7.98 -6.13
N THR A 375 -0.29 -7.23 -7.14
CA THR A 375 1.11 -6.89 -7.39
C THR A 375 1.41 -5.52 -6.82
N VAL A 376 2.58 -5.35 -6.18
CA VAL A 376 2.99 -4.06 -5.61
C VAL A 376 3.08 -2.98 -6.70
N VAL A 377 2.74 -1.75 -6.32
CA VAL A 377 2.83 -0.54 -7.16
C VAL A 377 3.89 0.38 -6.53
N PRO A 378 5.18 0.26 -6.94
CA PRO A 378 6.29 0.88 -6.22
C PRO A 378 6.21 2.40 -6.13
N ASN A 379 5.76 3.09 -7.18
CA ASN A 379 5.62 4.55 -7.19
C ASN A 379 4.51 5.08 -6.26
N ARG A 380 3.56 4.22 -5.88
CA ARG A 380 2.52 4.52 -4.89
C ARG A 380 2.87 4.01 -3.49
N SER A 381 4.02 3.36 -3.34
CA SER A 381 4.43 2.69 -2.12
C SER A 381 5.66 3.33 -1.49
N ARG A 382 5.64 3.44 -0.17
CA ARG A 382 6.82 3.69 0.66
C ARG A 382 7.10 2.44 1.47
N ILE A 383 8.20 1.77 1.16
CA ILE A 383 8.63 0.53 1.80
C ILE A 383 9.87 0.81 2.65
N THR A 384 9.86 0.32 3.88
CA THR A 384 10.96 0.45 4.84
C THR A 384 11.48 -0.89 5.30
N VAL A 385 10.61 -1.89 5.51
CA VAL A 385 10.99 -3.19 6.08
C VAL A 385 10.32 -4.38 5.39
N SER A 386 9.19 -4.17 4.71
CA SER A 386 8.41 -5.25 4.09
C SER A 386 9.05 -5.81 2.82
N SER A 387 8.71 -7.07 2.53
CA SER A 387 8.99 -7.69 1.22
C SER A 387 8.04 -7.15 0.14
N LEU A 388 8.49 -7.27 -1.12
CA LEU A 388 7.74 -6.87 -2.32
C LEU A 388 6.98 -8.03 -2.96
N GLU A 389 6.60 -9.04 -2.16
CA GLU A 389 5.94 -10.23 -2.66
C GLU A 389 4.47 -9.95 -3.04
N ASP A 390 3.99 -10.68 -4.05
CA ASP A 390 2.59 -10.60 -4.47
C ASP A 390 1.65 -11.15 -3.41
N VAL A 391 0.55 -10.43 -3.17
CA VAL A 391 -0.49 -10.85 -2.24
C VAL A 391 -1.57 -11.62 -3.00
N LYS A 392 -1.75 -12.89 -2.65
CA LYS A 392 -2.86 -13.72 -3.15
C LYS A 392 -4.05 -13.58 -2.20
N LEU A 393 -5.20 -13.16 -2.71
CA LEU A 393 -6.41 -13.04 -1.91
C LEU A 393 -7.64 -13.49 -2.68
N ASP A 394 -8.63 -14.02 -1.97
CA ASP A 394 -9.96 -14.39 -2.47
C ASP A 394 -10.99 -13.53 -1.74
N TRP A 395 -11.60 -12.60 -2.47
CA TRP A 395 -12.53 -11.63 -1.89
C TRP A 395 -13.97 -12.17 -1.97
N GLY A 396 -14.46 -12.68 -0.85
CA GLY A 396 -15.81 -13.22 -0.71
C GLY A 396 -16.87 -12.16 -0.43
N THR A 397 -18.11 -12.62 -0.26
CA THR A 397 -19.23 -11.75 0.09
C THR A 397 -19.04 -11.11 1.46
N ALA A 398 -19.60 -9.92 1.65
CA ALA A 398 -19.63 -9.20 2.93
C ALA A 398 -18.24 -9.01 3.59
N GLY A 399 -17.20 -8.75 2.79
CA GLY A 399 -15.85 -8.43 3.28
C GLY A 399 -15.12 -9.61 3.91
N CYS A 400 -15.51 -10.84 3.59
CA CYS A 400 -14.82 -12.04 4.03
C CYS A 400 -13.67 -12.38 3.08
N MET A 401 -12.43 -12.11 3.49
CA MET A 401 -11.24 -12.43 2.70
C MET A 401 -10.73 -13.84 3.02
N ASN A 402 -10.38 -14.60 1.97
CA ASN A 402 -9.84 -15.97 2.05
C ASN A 402 -10.72 -16.94 2.85
N ARG A 403 -12.03 -16.66 2.95
CA ARG A 403 -12.99 -17.40 3.80
C ARG A 403 -12.59 -17.48 5.29
N ARG A 404 -11.72 -16.58 5.75
CA ARG A 404 -11.11 -16.65 7.10
C ARG A 404 -11.12 -15.32 7.82
N THR A 405 -10.82 -14.24 7.11
CA THR A 405 -10.56 -12.94 7.73
C THR A 405 -11.69 -11.97 7.42
N GLN A 406 -12.40 -11.53 8.46
CA GLN A 406 -13.45 -10.53 8.33
C GLN A 406 -12.85 -9.11 8.28
N TYR A 407 -13.11 -8.40 7.20
CA TYR A 407 -12.89 -6.96 7.07
C TYR A 407 -14.16 -6.21 7.50
N ALA A 408 -14.01 -4.99 8.01
CA ALA A 408 -15.12 -4.13 8.37
C ALA A 408 -15.37 -3.07 7.28
N GLU A 409 -16.61 -2.62 7.17
CA GLU A 409 -17.00 -1.55 6.25
C GLU A 409 -16.47 -0.21 6.76
N ASN A 410 -15.85 0.56 5.85
CA ASN A 410 -15.33 1.91 6.10
C ASN A 410 -15.57 2.77 4.85
N GLY A 411 -16.79 3.33 4.75
CA GLY A 411 -17.25 4.05 3.56
C GLY A 411 -17.38 3.11 2.35
N SER A 412 -16.72 3.44 1.24
CA SER A 412 -16.66 2.59 0.04
C SER A 412 -15.60 1.48 0.12
N LYS A 413 -14.74 1.51 1.14
CA LYS A 413 -13.60 0.61 1.32
C LYS A 413 -13.84 -0.34 2.49
N TRP A 414 -13.03 -1.38 2.55
CA TRP A 414 -13.06 -2.38 3.63
C TRP A 414 -11.72 -2.40 4.34
N ASP A 415 -11.71 -2.40 5.67
CA ASP A 415 -10.48 -2.41 6.43
C ASP A 415 -10.37 -3.52 7.49
N ARG A 416 -9.14 -3.94 7.75
CA ARG A 416 -8.80 -4.89 8.80
C ARG A 416 -7.54 -4.42 9.51
N ILE A 417 -7.62 -4.28 10.84
CA ILE A 417 -6.44 -3.99 11.65
C ILE A 417 -5.88 -5.30 12.21
N LEU A 418 -4.62 -5.58 11.89
CA LEU A 418 -3.85 -6.69 12.42
C LEU A 418 -2.93 -6.21 13.53
N VAL A 419 -3.05 -6.86 14.69
CA VAL A 419 -2.20 -6.65 15.87
C VAL A 419 -1.62 -8.01 16.26
N PRO A 420 -0.44 -8.39 15.76
CA PRO A 420 0.21 -9.64 16.10
C PRO A 420 0.59 -9.69 17.59
N ALA A 421 0.64 -10.92 18.14
CA ALA A 421 1.00 -11.15 19.54
C ALA A 421 2.51 -11.01 19.79
N GLU A 422 3.33 -11.37 18.81
CA GLU A 422 4.79 -11.47 18.97
C GLU A 422 5.59 -10.40 18.22
N GLU A 423 4.91 -9.54 17.44
CA GLU A 423 5.58 -8.48 16.68
C GLU A 423 5.22 -7.11 17.25
N GLN A 424 6.16 -6.17 17.15
CA GLN A 424 5.97 -4.78 17.56
C GLN A 424 5.42 -3.91 16.40
N THR A 425 4.46 -4.47 15.67
CA THR A 425 3.87 -3.84 14.48
C THR A 425 2.35 -3.87 14.55
N VAL A 426 1.71 -2.85 14.00
CA VAL A 426 0.28 -2.86 13.70
C VAL A 426 0.12 -2.60 12.21
N SER A 427 -0.67 -3.42 11.53
CA SER A 427 -0.94 -3.25 10.10
C SER A 427 -2.41 -2.96 9.88
N VAL A 428 -2.70 -1.84 9.22
CA VAL A 428 -4.03 -1.51 8.71
C VAL A 428 -4.08 -1.96 7.25
N LEU A 429 -4.82 -3.03 7.00
CA LEU A 429 -5.08 -3.54 5.66
C LEU A 429 -6.36 -2.90 5.13
N GLN A 430 -6.36 -2.47 3.89
CA GLN A 430 -7.52 -1.87 3.26
C GLN A 430 -7.70 -2.41 1.85
N PHE A 431 -8.93 -2.69 1.47
CA PHE A 431 -9.29 -3.12 0.12
C PHE A 431 -10.44 -2.26 -0.42
N ASP A 432 -10.29 -1.81 -1.65
CA ASP A 432 -11.33 -1.11 -2.41
C ASP A 432 -11.88 -2.03 -3.51
N PRO A 433 -13.11 -2.57 -3.36
CA PRO A 433 -13.75 -3.41 -4.35
C PRO A 433 -13.94 -2.77 -5.73
N ALA A 434 -14.12 -1.44 -5.78
CA ALA A 434 -14.42 -0.73 -7.01
C ALA A 434 -13.17 -0.55 -7.87
N THR A 435 -12.05 -0.18 -7.23
CA THR A 435 -10.77 0.05 -7.92
C THR A 435 -9.85 -1.16 -7.93
N ARG A 436 -10.16 -2.20 -7.13
CA ARG A 436 -9.31 -3.39 -6.88
C ARG A 436 -7.92 -3.01 -6.38
N ILE A 437 -7.86 -1.94 -5.59
CA ILE A 437 -6.65 -1.51 -4.91
C ILE A 437 -6.64 -2.12 -3.51
N TYR A 438 -5.53 -2.76 -3.17
CA TYR A 438 -5.24 -3.26 -1.83
C TYR A 438 -4.10 -2.44 -1.25
N SER A 439 -4.20 -2.01 0.00
CA SER A 439 -3.13 -1.26 0.65
C SER A 439 -2.88 -1.75 2.07
N VAL A 440 -1.64 -1.58 2.49
CA VAL A 440 -1.14 -1.95 3.81
C VAL A 440 -0.42 -0.74 4.39
N ALA A 441 -0.98 -0.17 5.45
CA ALA A 441 -0.30 0.85 6.25
C ALA A 441 0.25 0.19 7.53
N ARG A 442 1.57 0.22 7.72
CA ARG A 442 2.23 -0.40 8.88
C ARG A 442 2.74 0.67 9.84
N TYR A 443 2.47 0.44 11.11
CA TYR A 443 2.91 1.24 12.23
C TYR A 443 3.93 0.42 13.02
N LEU A 444 5.12 0.97 13.19
CA LEU A 444 6.17 0.40 14.02
C LEU A 444 6.05 1.07 15.38
N LEU A 445 5.58 0.32 16.37
CA LEU A 445 5.22 0.86 17.69
C LEU A 445 6.24 0.44 18.75
N SER A 446 6.35 1.21 19.84
CA SER A 446 7.09 0.82 21.04
C SER A 446 6.39 -0.29 21.81
N ALA A 447 7.11 -0.99 22.69
CA ALA A 447 6.53 -2.01 23.56
C ALA A 447 5.32 -1.48 24.36
N ALA A 448 5.42 -0.26 24.91
CA ALA A 448 4.34 0.36 25.67
C ALA A 448 3.12 0.68 24.80
N GLN A 449 3.34 1.19 23.59
CA GLN A 449 2.26 1.43 22.62
C GLN A 449 1.59 0.12 22.21
N MET A 450 2.36 -0.94 21.96
CA MET A 450 1.82 -2.25 21.61
C MET A 450 1.02 -2.88 22.74
N GLU A 451 1.45 -2.72 24.00
CA GLU A 451 0.67 -3.16 25.15
C GLU A 451 -0.70 -2.46 25.21
N ALA A 452 -0.72 -1.13 25.01
CA ALA A 452 -1.96 -0.36 24.96
C ALA A 452 -2.87 -0.81 23.81
N VAL A 453 -2.32 -0.97 22.60
CA VAL A 453 -3.08 -1.43 21.42
C VAL A 453 -3.62 -2.85 21.64
N ARG A 454 -2.81 -3.78 22.17
CA ARG A 454 -3.23 -5.17 22.44
C ARG A 454 -4.35 -5.23 23.47
N LYS A 455 -4.33 -4.36 24.48
CA LYS A 455 -5.41 -4.21 25.46
C LYS A 455 -6.73 -3.74 24.83
N VAL A 456 -6.68 -2.83 23.87
CA VAL A 456 -7.90 -2.44 23.12
C VAL A 456 -8.35 -3.58 22.21
N ARG A 457 -7.40 -4.21 21.49
CA ARG A 457 -7.68 -5.33 20.59
C ARG A 457 -8.30 -6.54 21.29
N SER A 458 -8.04 -6.77 22.58
CA SER A 458 -8.64 -7.89 23.32
C SER A 458 -10.17 -7.79 23.42
N GLN A 459 -10.75 -6.60 23.18
CA GLN A 459 -12.19 -6.38 23.12
C GLN A 459 -12.82 -6.83 21.79
N VAL A 460 -12.01 -7.11 20.76
CA VAL A 460 -12.51 -7.56 19.46
C VAL A 460 -13.06 -8.97 19.56
N SER A 461 -14.38 -9.11 19.38
CA SER A 461 -15.08 -10.38 19.55
C SER A 461 -15.21 -11.19 18.25
N LEU A 462 -15.24 -10.51 17.10
CA LEU A 462 -15.44 -11.18 15.81
C LEU A 462 -14.12 -11.76 15.27
N LYS A 463 -14.00 -13.10 15.34
CA LYS A 463 -12.80 -13.85 14.95
C LYS A 463 -12.89 -14.55 13.60
N ALA A 464 -14.09 -14.69 13.05
CA ALA A 464 -14.36 -15.37 11.79
C ALA A 464 -15.26 -14.51 10.90
N CYS A 465 -15.38 -14.89 9.64
CA CYS A 465 -16.32 -14.25 8.73
C CYS A 465 -17.76 -14.39 9.21
N SER A 466 -18.54 -13.32 9.05
CA SER A 466 -19.95 -13.29 9.46
C SER A 466 -20.81 -12.54 8.45
N SER A 467 -21.93 -13.17 8.10
CA SER A 467 -23.00 -12.53 7.33
C SER A 467 -23.84 -11.57 8.16
N ASP A 468 -23.76 -11.61 9.50
CA ASP A 468 -24.50 -10.74 10.41
C ASP A 468 -24.00 -9.29 10.33
N ILE A 469 -24.90 -8.39 9.94
CA ILE A 469 -24.65 -6.96 9.78
C ILE A 469 -24.31 -6.32 11.13
N ALA A 470 -24.99 -6.71 12.22
CA ALA A 470 -24.75 -6.12 13.54
C ALA A 470 -23.36 -6.50 14.06
N ALA A 471 -22.95 -7.76 13.89
CA ALA A 471 -21.59 -8.20 14.21
C ALA A 471 -20.52 -7.44 13.42
N ARG A 472 -20.73 -7.20 12.11
CA ARG A 472 -19.79 -6.42 11.27
C ARG A 472 -19.74 -4.94 11.67
N ALA A 473 -20.86 -4.33 12.01
CA ALA A 473 -20.92 -2.96 12.51
C ALA A 473 -20.16 -2.81 13.84
N ASN A 474 -20.32 -3.78 14.76
CA ASN A 474 -19.56 -3.81 16.00
C ASN A 474 -18.05 -3.96 15.76
N LEU A 475 -17.64 -4.82 14.82
CA LEU A 475 -16.24 -4.91 14.40
C LEU A 475 -15.71 -3.56 13.89
N SER A 476 -16.48 -2.85 13.05
CA SER A 476 -16.09 -1.51 12.57
C SER A 476 -15.82 -0.54 13.72
N SER A 477 -16.73 -0.47 14.70
CA SER A 477 -16.56 0.36 15.91
C SER A 477 -15.32 -0.04 16.73
N GLN A 478 -15.10 -1.33 16.95
CA GLN A 478 -13.93 -1.83 17.68
C GLN A 478 -12.62 -1.53 16.94
N GLN A 479 -12.59 -1.63 15.61
CA GLN A 479 -11.42 -1.24 14.82
C GLN A 479 -11.17 0.26 14.85
N ALA A 480 -12.21 1.09 14.85
CA ALA A 480 -12.08 2.53 15.02
C ALA A 480 -11.43 2.87 16.38
N ALA A 481 -11.79 2.16 17.45
CA ALA A 481 -11.16 2.31 18.76
C ALA A 481 -9.66 1.94 18.73
N ILE A 482 -9.29 0.85 18.03
CA ILE A 482 -7.87 0.50 17.84
C ILE A 482 -7.16 1.59 17.05
N ARG A 483 -7.74 2.06 15.93
CA ARG A 483 -7.16 3.10 15.08
C ARG A 483 -6.89 4.40 15.85
N ALA A 484 -7.76 4.77 16.77
CA ALA A 484 -7.60 5.97 17.61
C ALA A 484 -6.38 5.91 18.55
N THR A 485 -5.82 4.72 18.80
CA THR A 485 -4.59 4.55 19.59
C THR A 485 -3.31 4.59 18.76
N LEU A 486 -3.43 4.57 17.43
CA LEU A 486 -2.28 4.57 16.53
C LEU A 486 -1.76 5.99 16.32
N PRO A 487 -0.44 6.15 16.05
CA PRO A 487 0.11 7.41 15.57
C PRO A 487 -0.65 7.93 14.33
N PRO A 488 -0.64 9.25 14.09
CA PRO A 488 -1.38 9.84 12.96
C PRO A 488 -0.84 9.37 11.59
N LEU A 489 0.47 9.13 11.51
CA LEU A 489 1.14 8.67 10.29
C LEU A 489 1.72 7.27 10.50
N PRO A 490 1.56 6.35 9.51
CA PRO A 490 2.25 5.08 9.53
C PRO A 490 3.75 5.27 9.23
N ASN A 491 4.54 4.24 9.49
CA ASN A 491 5.95 4.17 9.08
C ASN A 491 6.09 3.61 7.66
N GLU A 492 5.11 2.85 7.17
CA GLU A 492 5.17 2.21 5.86
C GLU A 492 3.78 2.25 5.21
N LYS A 493 3.74 2.43 3.89
CA LYS A 493 2.52 2.27 3.11
C LYS A 493 2.83 1.55 1.81
N ILE A 494 2.21 0.39 1.63
CA ILE A 494 2.37 -0.43 0.43
C ILE A 494 1.04 -0.46 -0.29
N VAL A 495 1.07 -0.18 -1.58
CA VAL A 495 -0.11 -0.17 -2.45
C VAL A 495 0.05 -1.26 -3.49
N TYR A 496 -1.01 -2.04 -3.69
CA TYR A 496 -1.07 -3.15 -4.62
C TYR A 496 -2.23 -2.95 -5.59
N SER A 497 -2.01 -3.35 -6.84
CA SER A 497 -3.05 -3.44 -7.86
C SER A 497 -3.45 -4.90 -8.03
N CYS A 498 -4.72 -5.22 -7.81
CA CYS A 498 -5.23 -6.59 -7.86
C CYS A 498 -5.88 -6.91 -9.20
N LYS A 499 -5.44 -8.01 -9.82
CA LYS A 499 -6.04 -8.57 -11.03
C LYS A 499 -6.64 -9.94 -10.73
N PRO A 500 -7.71 -10.37 -11.45
CA PRO A 500 -8.24 -11.72 -11.33
C PRO A 500 -7.10 -12.75 -11.48
N ALA A 501 -7.10 -13.76 -10.61
CA ALA A 501 -6.12 -14.84 -10.72
C ALA A 501 -6.32 -15.60 -12.05
N PRO A 502 -5.22 -16.03 -12.71
CA PRO A 502 -5.29 -16.78 -13.97
C PRO A 502 -5.93 -18.16 -13.83
#